data_AF-A0A4Y1ZZ77-F1
#
_entry.id   AF-A0A4Y1ZZ77-F1
#
_cell.length_a   1.000
_cell.length_b   1.000
_cell.length_c   1.000
_cell.angle_alpha   90.00
_cell.angle_beta   90.00
_cell.angle_gamma   90.00
#
_symmetry.space_group_name_H-M   'P 1'
#
loop_
_entity.id
_entity.type
_entity.pdbx_description
1 polymer ?
#
loop_
_entity_poly.entity_id
_entity_poly.type
_entity_poly.pdbx_seq_one_letter_code
_entity_poly.pdbx_strand_id
1 'polypeptide(L)'
;MKFRNVQYKTSHVNNLKSNTNARFKKMKKASKLMKHHPEERLKYAKNVMSWYDEWKQIIFSDEKKFKLDGPDGYKHYFYNMRKHRKNASDDRWKADQ
;
A
#
# COMPACT_ATOMS: atom_id res chain seq x y z
N MET A 1 7.27 38.28 4.11
CA MET A 1 5.96 37.61 3.91
C MET A 1 5.85 36.42 4.85
N LYS A 2 4.87 36.39 5.75
CA LYS A 2 4.59 35.23 6.62
C LYS A 2 3.51 34.38 5.96
N PHE A 3 3.86 33.22 5.43
CA PHE A 3 2.86 32.26 4.93
C PHE A 3 2.08 31.71 6.14
N ARG A 4 0.80 32.07 6.25
CA ARG A 4 -0.11 31.46 7.22
C ARG A 4 -0.47 30.06 6.73
N ASN A 5 -0.20 29.04 7.54
CA ASN A 5 -0.71 27.69 7.33
C ASN A 5 -2.24 27.69 7.49
N VAL A 6 -2.97 27.85 6.38
CA VAL A 6 -4.41 27.60 6.35
C VAL A 6 -4.62 26.09 6.34
N GLN A 7 -4.90 25.52 7.50
CA GLN A 7 -5.33 24.12 7.59
C GLN A 7 -6.77 24.03 7.07
N TYR A 8 -6.96 23.75 5.78
CA TYR A 8 -8.25 23.35 5.25
C TYR A 8 -8.60 21.96 5.82
N LYS A 9 -9.24 21.92 6.99
CA LYS A 9 -9.85 20.69 7.50
C LYS A 9 -11.22 20.58 6.83
N THR A 10 -11.30 19.73 5.80
CA THR A 10 -12.55 19.45 5.08
C THR A 10 -13.63 18.92 6.05
N SER A 11 -14.89 19.27 5.81
CA SER A 11 -16.06 18.86 6.61
C SER A 11 -16.11 17.34 6.84
N HIS A 12 -15.66 16.57 5.85
CA HIS A 12 -15.52 15.12 5.90
C HIS A 12 -14.62 14.65 7.07
N VAL A 13 -13.48 15.30 7.28
CA VAL A 13 -12.55 14.94 8.37
C VAL A 13 -13.16 15.27 9.74
N ASN A 14 -13.91 16.37 9.85
CA ASN A 14 -14.59 16.74 11.09
C ASN A 14 -15.72 15.76 11.42
N ASN A 15 -16.51 15.34 10.41
CA ASN A 15 -17.55 14.33 10.58
C ASN A 15 -16.98 12.96 11.00
N LEU A 16 -15.85 12.56 10.41
CA LEU A 16 -15.15 11.33 10.82
C LEU A 16 -14.59 11.39 12.24
N LYS A 17 -14.20 12.58 12.71
CA LYS A 17 -13.73 12.76 14.10
C LYS A 17 -14.87 12.74 15.11
N SER A 18 -16.06 13.23 14.76
CA SER A 18 -17.24 13.21 15.64
C SER A 18 -17.96 11.86 15.65
N ASN A 19 -17.70 10.98 14.68
CA ASN A 19 -18.32 9.67 14.60
C ASN A 19 -17.67 8.68 15.57
N THR A 20 -18.42 8.21 16.57
CA THR A 20 -17.95 7.23 17.56
C THR A 20 -17.48 5.91 16.94
N ASN A 21 -17.98 5.56 15.75
CA ASN A 21 -17.66 4.32 15.03
C ASN A 21 -16.45 4.45 14.10
N ALA A 22 -15.91 5.65 13.89
CA ALA A 22 -14.75 5.90 13.03
C ALA A 22 -13.47 6.06 13.87
N ARG A 23 -12.41 5.35 13.50
CA ARG A 23 -11.11 5.43 14.18
C ARG A 23 -10.01 5.70 13.18
N PHE A 24 -9.18 6.70 13.46
CA PHE A 24 -7.95 6.94 12.70
C PHE A 24 -6.87 5.97 13.18
N LYS A 25 -6.42 5.05 12.31
CA LYS A 25 -5.42 4.05 12.70
C LYS A 25 -4.48 3.70 11.58
N LYS A 26 -3.28 3.25 11.96
CA LYS A 26 -2.28 2.75 11.03
C LYS A 26 -2.74 1.45 10.37
N MET A 27 -2.56 1.36 9.06
CA MET A 27 -2.73 0.16 8.27
C MET A 27 -1.76 -0.92 8.74
N LYS A 28 -2.26 -2.14 8.85
CA LYS A 28 -1.43 -3.30 9.17
C LYS A 28 -0.51 -3.57 7.97
N LYS A 29 0.76 -3.83 8.24
CA LYS A 29 1.75 -4.16 7.20
C LYS A 29 1.32 -5.45 6.47
N ALA A 30 1.74 -5.58 5.22
CA ALA A 30 1.51 -6.78 4.41
C ALA A 30 2.15 -8.02 5.05
N SER A 31 1.74 -9.19 4.56
CA SER A 31 2.11 -10.52 5.05
C SER A 31 3.63 -10.72 5.18
N LYS A 32 3.99 -11.56 6.16
CA LYS A 32 5.36 -11.92 6.48
C LYS A 32 5.92 -12.81 5.36
N LEU A 33 7.13 -12.51 4.88
CA LEU A 33 7.86 -13.41 3.98
C LEU A 33 7.93 -14.80 4.63
N MET A 34 7.38 -15.82 3.97
CA MET A 34 7.54 -17.21 4.37
C MET A 34 9.00 -17.65 4.25
N LYS A 35 9.40 -18.67 5.01
CA LYS A 35 10.80 -19.14 5.08
C LYS A 35 11.38 -19.59 3.74
N HIS A 36 10.55 -20.02 2.78
CA HIS A 36 11.00 -20.47 1.46
C HIS A 36 11.30 -19.32 0.48
N HIS A 37 10.68 -18.13 0.64
CA HIS A 37 10.91 -17.04 -0.31
C HIS A 37 12.35 -16.56 -0.38
N PRO A 38 13.11 -16.42 0.73
CA PRO A 38 14.53 -16.11 0.67
C PRO A 38 15.33 -17.13 -0.14
N GLU A 39 15.04 -18.42 0.01
CA GLU A 39 15.73 -19.50 -0.70
C GLU A 39 15.44 -19.44 -2.20
N GLU A 40 14.17 -19.28 -2.58
CA GLU A 40 13.76 -19.13 -3.99
C GLU A 40 14.35 -17.88 -4.64
N ARG A 41 14.34 -16.75 -3.93
CA ARG A 41 14.94 -15.50 -4.40
C ARG A 41 16.45 -15.63 -4.59
N LEU A 42 17.14 -16.30 -3.68
CA LEU A 42 18.57 -16.56 -3.78
C LEU A 42 18.88 -17.49 -4.96
N LYS A 43 18.07 -18.54 -5.16
CA LYS A 43 18.20 -19.46 -6.29
C LYS A 43 18.00 -18.72 -7.62
N TYR A 44 16.96 -17.89 -7.73
CA TYR A 44 16.73 -17.05 -8.90
C TYR A 44 17.91 -16.12 -9.16
N ALA A 45 18.37 -15.39 -8.14
CA ALA A 45 19.49 -14.45 -8.27
C ALA A 45 20.78 -15.14 -8.75
N LYS A 46 21.08 -16.34 -8.24
CA LYS A 46 22.23 -17.14 -8.71
C LYS A 46 22.10 -17.52 -10.19
N ASN A 47 20.91 -17.88 -10.65
CA ASN A 47 20.67 -18.31 -12.03
C ASN A 47 20.80 -17.17 -13.04
N VAL A 48 20.44 -15.94 -12.64
CA VAL A 48 20.45 -14.77 -13.54
C VAL A 48 21.68 -13.88 -13.36
N MET A 49 22.59 -14.20 -12.44
CA MET A 49 23.74 -13.34 -12.09
C MET A 49 24.70 -13.10 -13.26
N SER A 50 24.84 -14.08 -14.15
CA SER A 50 25.72 -14.01 -15.31
C SER A 50 25.05 -13.46 -16.57
N TRP A 51 23.77 -13.10 -16.51
CA TRP A 51 23.03 -12.62 -17.68
C TRP A 51 23.47 -11.21 -18.07
N TYR A 52 23.65 -10.99 -19.37
CA TYR A 52 23.96 -9.68 -19.94
C TYR A 52 23.06 -9.39 -21.14
N ASP A 53 23.18 -10.17 -22.21
CA ASP A 53 22.38 -9.98 -23.43
C ASP A 53 20.94 -10.52 -23.27
N GLU A 54 20.75 -11.49 -22.37
CA GLU A 54 19.45 -12.08 -22.06
C GLU A 54 18.48 -11.03 -21.49
N TRP A 55 18.98 -10.07 -20.71
CA TRP A 55 18.15 -8.98 -20.18
C TRP A 55 17.50 -8.13 -21.29
N LYS A 56 18.13 -8.03 -22.46
CA LYS A 56 17.61 -7.25 -23.59
C LYS A 56 16.38 -7.88 -24.24
N GLN A 57 16.16 -9.18 -24.01
CA GLN A 57 15.01 -9.91 -24.56
C GLN A 57 13.81 -9.93 -23.61
N ILE A 58 13.97 -9.45 -22.38
CA ILE A 58 12.95 -9.53 -21.33
C ILE A 58 12.08 -8.28 -21.35
N ILE A 59 10.77 -8.48 -21.47
CA ILE A 59 9.77 -7.42 -21.31
C ILE A 59 9.11 -7.61 -19.94
N PHE A 60 9.31 -6.65 -19.06
CA PHE A 60 8.65 -6.64 -17.74
C PHE A 60 7.26 -6.02 -17.84
N SER A 61 6.29 -6.66 -17.20
CA SER A 61 4.95 -6.12 -16.97
C SER A 61 4.62 -6.19 -15.48
N ASP A 62 3.96 -5.16 -14.98
CA ASP A 62 3.43 -5.13 -13.61
C ASP A 62 2.12 -4.32 -13.61
N GLU A 63 1.27 -4.62 -12.63
CA GLU A 63 0.02 -3.91 -12.41
C GLU A 63 0.13 -3.01 -11.19
N LYS A 64 -0.07 -1.70 -11.39
CA LYS A 64 -0.10 -0.73 -10.30
C LYS A 64 -1.45 -0.06 -10.19
N LYS A 65 -2.06 -0.15 -9.00
CA LYS A 65 -3.23 0.66 -8.63
C LYS A 65 -2.78 2.06 -8.23
N PHE A 66 -3.05 3.06 -9.06
CA PHE A 66 -2.82 4.47 -8.76
C PHE A 66 -3.92 5.00 -7.83
N LYS A 67 -3.56 5.45 -6.62
CA LYS A 67 -4.49 6.14 -5.71
C LYS A 67 -4.33 7.64 -5.90
N LEU A 68 -5.43 8.36 -6.11
CA LEU A 68 -5.44 9.83 -6.32
C LEU A 68 -5.60 10.61 -5.00
N ASP A 69 -5.56 9.94 -3.85
CA ASP A 69 -5.91 10.49 -2.53
C ASP A 69 -4.75 11.28 -1.83
N GLY A 70 -3.69 11.63 -2.56
CA GLY A 70 -2.53 12.36 -2.05
C GLY A 70 -1.27 11.51 -1.86
N PRO A 71 -0.17 12.08 -1.36
CA PRO A 71 1.15 11.44 -1.34
C PRO A 71 1.11 10.03 -0.74
N ASP A 72 1.78 9.09 -1.42
CA ASP A 72 1.76 7.62 -1.26
C ASP A 72 2.39 7.16 0.08
N GLY A 73 1.92 7.74 1.18
CA GLY A 73 2.58 7.71 2.48
C GLY A 73 1.64 7.81 3.68
N TYR A 74 0.33 8.03 3.49
CA TYR A 74 -0.62 7.95 4.59
C TYR A 74 -0.83 6.48 4.99
N LYS A 75 0.10 6.00 5.82
CA LYS A 75 0.02 4.73 6.56
C LYS A 75 -1.20 4.69 7.49
N HIS A 76 -1.99 5.76 7.61
CA HIS A 76 -3.13 5.90 8.51
C HIS A 76 -4.39 6.22 7.72
N TYR A 77 -5.48 5.55 8.05
CA TYR A 77 -6.79 5.77 7.46
C TYR A 77 -7.86 5.76 8.57
N PHE A 78 -8.99 6.41 8.30
CA PHE A 78 -10.18 6.22 9.13
C PHE A 78 -10.84 4.89 8.75
N TYR A 79 -11.00 4.00 9.73
CA TYR A 79 -11.72 2.74 9.52
C TYR A 79 -12.94 2.67 10.42
N ASN A 80 -13.99 2.04 9.88
CA ASN A 80 -15.20 1.77 10.64
C ASN A 80 -14.95 0.57 11.56
N MET A 81 -15.17 0.73 12.86
CA MET A 81 -14.96 -0.31 13.86
C MET A 81 -15.84 -1.56 13.65
N ARG A 82 -16.95 -1.44 12.91
CA ARG A 82 -17.82 -2.58 12.54
C ARG A 82 -17.22 -3.45 11.44
N LYS A 83 -16.16 -2.99 10.77
CA LYS A 83 -15.47 -3.73 9.72
C LYS A 83 -14.09 -4.17 10.21
N HIS A 84 -13.61 -5.31 9.71
CA HIS A 84 -12.24 -5.74 10.00
C HIS A 84 -11.23 -4.70 9.47
N ARG A 85 -10.13 -4.52 10.20
CA ARG A 85 -9.05 -3.62 9.79
C ARG A 85 -8.40 -4.13 8.52
N LYS A 86 -8.33 -3.27 7.51
CA LYS A 86 -7.57 -3.52 6.28
C LYS A 86 -6.08 -3.68 6.57
N ASN A 87 -5.50 -4.69 5.95
CA ASN A 87 -4.07 -4.88 5.76
C ASN A 87 -3.65 -4.28 4.42
N ALA A 88 -2.36 -4.02 4.24
CA ALA A 88 -1.84 -3.58 2.94
C ALA A 88 -2.10 -4.59 1.80
N SER A 89 -2.28 -5.88 2.13
CA SER A 89 -2.66 -6.93 1.16
C SER A 89 -4.13 -6.85 0.73
N ASP A 90 -5.02 -6.24 1.52
CA ASP A 90 -6.46 -6.21 1.25
C ASP A 90 -6.82 -5.18 0.16
N ASP A 91 -5.87 -4.33 -0.22
CA ASP A 91 -5.98 -3.43 -1.37
C ASP A 91 -5.68 -4.13 -2.70
N ARG A 92 -5.35 -5.43 -2.69
CA ARG A 92 -5.20 -6.27 -3.89
C ARG A 92 -6.56 -6.45 -4.57
N TRP A 93 -6.57 -6.56 -5.90
CA TRP A 93 -7.76 -6.83 -6.69
C TRP A 93 -8.58 -7.97 -6.08
N LYS A 94 -9.84 -7.69 -5.78
CA LYS A 94 -10.86 -8.74 -5.64
C LYS A 94 -11.40 -8.88 -7.05
N ALA A 95 -11.09 -9.99 -7.73
CA ALA A 95 -11.82 -10.32 -8.94
C ALA A 95 -13.30 -10.41 -8.56
N ASP A 96 -14.15 -9.71 -9.29
CA ASP A 96 -15.59 -9.81 -9.12
C ASP A 96 -15.96 -11.30 -9.34
N GLN A 97 -16.54 -11.91 -8.31
CA GLN A 97 -17.14 -13.25 -8.37
C GLN A 97 -18.54 -13.13 -8.98
#